data_AF-A0A067SZU5-F1
#
_entry.id   AF-A0A067SZU5-F1
#
_cell.length_a   1.000
_cell.length_b   1.000
_cell.length_c   1.000
_cell.angle_alpha   90.00
_cell.angle_beta   90.00
_cell.angle_gamma   90.00
#
_symmetry.space_group_name_H-M   'P 1'
#
loop_
_entity.id
_entity.type
_entity.pdbx_description
1 polymer ?
#
loop_
_entity_poly.entity_id
_entity_poly.type
_entity_poly.pdbx_seq_one_letter_code
_entity_poly.pdbx_strand_id
1 'polypeptide(L)'
;MSLVAENHFTAFIYRPGSSVIEYGDSMHHRPPEDIVAVLQWVFSGLSETTISTISHGNIPKQGPGCGEGSCGIIAHNFIEIALGTHRTHCNADKVQRWSGSQSRHFRDTALQDLILFHHTASQSAGDFATWTLPVVPDTSMHGVEVEVNTSMGSGFNDFNNFTPNVSIFLINLQLSFLPKFTIE
;
A
#
# COMPACT_ATOMS: atom_id res chain seq x y z
N MET A 1 -10.44 27.04 -4.51
CA MET A 1 -10.72 25.59 -4.69
C MET A 1 -9.66 25.05 -5.62
N SER A 2 -8.66 24.38 -5.05
CA SER A 2 -7.64 23.69 -5.84
C SER A 2 -8.28 22.45 -6.46
N LEU A 3 -8.28 22.35 -7.79
CA LEU A 3 -8.70 21.13 -8.48
C LEU A 3 -7.65 20.07 -8.17
N VAL A 4 -7.99 19.12 -7.30
CA VAL A 4 -7.32 17.81 -7.32
C VAL A 4 -7.45 17.34 -8.77
N ALA A 5 -6.33 17.25 -9.48
CA ALA A 5 -6.34 16.91 -10.90
C ALA A 5 -7.09 15.59 -11.07
N GLU A 6 -8.26 15.65 -11.72
CA GLU A 6 -9.11 14.50 -11.94
C GLU A 6 -8.26 13.41 -12.64
N ASN A 7 -8.09 12.27 -11.97
CA ASN A 7 -7.27 11.12 -12.41
C ASN A 7 -5.75 11.22 -12.20
N HIS A 8 -5.28 11.96 -11.19
CA HIS A 8 -3.88 11.93 -10.77
C HIS A 8 -3.70 11.53 -9.31
N PHE A 9 -2.82 10.55 -9.06
CA PHE A 9 -2.54 10.05 -7.72
C PHE A 9 -1.28 10.67 -7.14
N THR A 10 -1.36 11.05 -5.87
CA THR A 10 -0.24 11.57 -5.07
C THR A 10 -0.22 10.87 -3.72
N ALA A 11 0.91 10.92 -3.02
CA ALA A 11 1.09 10.32 -1.72
C ALA A 11 1.51 11.36 -0.67
N PHE A 12 1.04 11.19 0.55
CA PHE A 12 1.43 11.98 1.71
C PHE A 12 1.91 11.03 2.80
N ILE A 13 3.08 11.33 3.37
CA ILE A 13 3.68 10.52 4.43
C ILE A 13 3.81 11.39 5.67
N TYR A 14 3.04 11.03 6.68
CA TYR A 14 3.16 11.57 8.03
C TYR A 14 3.96 10.59 8.88
N ARG A 15 4.92 11.10 9.65
CA ARG A 15 5.64 10.33 10.67
C ARG A 15 5.21 10.82 12.05
N PRO A 16 4.85 9.94 13.00
CA PRO A 16 4.49 10.34 14.35
C PRO A 16 5.53 11.26 14.99
N GLY A 17 5.07 12.35 15.63
CA GLY A 17 5.92 13.37 16.25
C GLY A 17 6.55 14.37 15.28
N SER A 18 6.35 14.23 13.95
CA SER A 18 6.80 15.20 12.96
C SER A 18 5.79 16.34 12.81
N SER A 19 6.27 17.57 12.63
CA SER A 19 5.43 18.69 12.17
C SER A 19 5.44 18.88 10.66
N VAL A 20 6.11 17.98 9.94
CA VAL A 20 6.31 17.99 8.49
C VAL A 20 5.66 16.76 7.87
N ILE A 21 4.95 16.97 6.77
CA ILE A 21 4.45 15.90 5.90
C ILE A 21 5.27 15.86 4.62
N GLU A 22 5.71 14.67 4.22
CA GLU A 22 6.35 14.46 2.93
C GLU A 22 5.29 14.26 1.84
N TYR A 23 5.38 15.04 0.78
CA TYR A 23 4.51 14.99 -0.38
C TYR A 23 5.22 14.36 -1.58
N GLY A 24 4.64 13.30 -2.12
CA GLY A 24 5.08 12.60 -3.31
C GLY A 24 4.14 12.83 -4.48
N ASP A 25 4.59 13.58 -5.48
CA ASP A 25 3.91 13.72 -6.77
C ASP A 25 4.84 13.33 -7.92
N SER A 26 4.48 12.28 -8.67
CA SER A 26 5.24 11.82 -9.85
C SER A 26 5.23 12.79 -11.04
N MET A 27 4.39 13.82 -11.04
CA MET A 27 4.44 14.91 -12.02
C MET A 27 5.26 16.12 -11.53
N HIS A 28 5.70 16.09 -10.26
CA HIS A 28 6.41 17.18 -9.59
C HIS A 28 5.62 18.50 -9.58
N HIS A 29 4.29 18.46 -9.47
CA HIS A 29 3.52 19.66 -9.17
C HIS A 29 3.73 20.11 -7.73
N ARG A 30 3.24 21.30 -7.41
CA ARG A 30 3.18 21.78 -6.04
C ARG A 30 2.05 21.06 -5.29
N PRO A 31 2.19 20.84 -3.97
CA PRO A 31 1.09 20.38 -3.14
C PRO A 31 -0.10 21.34 -3.24
N PRO A 32 -1.35 20.85 -3.12
CA PRO A 32 -2.51 21.73 -3.04
C PRO A 32 -2.41 22.68 -1.85
N GLU A 33 -2.80 23.95 -2.03
CA GLU A 33 -2.64 24.99 -0.99
C GLU A 33 -3.45 24.71 0.29
N ASP A 34 -4.58 24.01 0.16
CA ASP A 34 -5.50 23.67 1.24
C ASP A 34 -5.17 22.32 1.91
N ILE A 35 -4.19 21.57 1.41
CA ILE A 35 -3.97 20.19 1.88
C ILE A 35 -3.49 20.13 3.33
N VAL A 36 -2.78 21.15 3.84
CA VAL A 36 -2.39 21.20 5.26
C VAL A 36 -3.63 21.22 6.16
N ALA A 37 -4.62 22.05 5.85
CA ALA A 37 -5.84 22.15 6.63
C ALA A 37 -6.65 20.86 6.56
N VAL A 38 -6.71 20.22 5.38
CA VAL A 38 -7.36 18.93 5.20
C VAL A 38 -6.67 17.84 6.03
N LEU A 39 -5.33 17.75 5.97
CA LEU A 39 -4.58 16.75 6.73
C LEU A 39 -4.68 17.01 8.23
N GLN A 40 -4.60 18.26 8.69
CA GLN A 40 -4.85 18.62 10.09
C GLN A 40 -6.24 18.18 10.56
N TRP A 41 -7.27 18.37 9.74
CA TRP A 41 -8.62 17.90 10.05
C TRP A 41 -8.69 16.37 10.12
N VAL A 42 -8.13 15.66 9.13
CA VAL A 42 -8.06 14.18 9.09
C VAL A 42 -7.35 13.62 10.32
N PHE A 43 -6.28 14.26 10.76
CA PHE A 43 -5.45 13.82 11.89
C PHE A 43 -5.81 14.46 13.23
N SER A 44 -6.91 15.22 13.31
CA SER A 44 -7.30 15.96 14.52
C SER A 44 -7.64 15.09 15.72
N GLY A 45 -7.94 13.80 15.49
CA GLY A 45 -8.19 12.81 16.54
C GLY A 45 -6.95 12.08 17.05
N LEU A 46 -5.78 12.30 16.44
CA LEU A 46 -4.51 11.71 16.90
C LEU A 46 -3.84 12.67 17.88
N SER A 47 -3.32 12.15 18.99
CA SER A 47 -2.50 12.96 19.90
C SER A 47 -1.21 13.40 19.20
N GLU A 48 -0.78 14.65 19.43
CA GLU A 48 0.52 15.19 18.98
C GLU A 48 0.69 15.47 17.46
N THR A 49 -0.40 15.58 16.70
CA THR A 49 -0.38 15.91 15.26
C THR A 49 -0.46 17.43 15.01
N THR A 50 0.64 18.16 15.21
CA THR A 50 0.73 19.55 14.71
C THR A 50 1.45 19.60 13.37
N ILE A 51 0.69 19.49 12.28
CA ILE A 51 1.23 19.63 10.93
C ILE A 51 1.42 21.12 10.63
N SER A 52 2.65 21.53 10.34
CA SER A 52 2.99 22.93 10.08
C SER A 52 3.44 23.15 8.64
N THR A 53 4.07 22.15 8.02
CA THR A 53 4.75 22.30 6.73
C THR A 53 4.66 21.03 5.89
N ILE A 54 4.83 21.21 4.58
CA ILE A 54 4.94 20.13 3.60
C ILE A 54 6.31 20.20 2.95
N SER A 55 7.03 19.08 2.96
CA SER A 55 8.27 18.90 2.21
C SER A 55 8.02 18.04 0.98
N HIS A 56 8.83 18.19 -0.07
CA HIS A 56 8.76 17.30 -1.23
C HIS A 56 9.57 16.04 -0.93
N GLY A 57 8.94 14.89 -1.10
CA GLY A 57 9.60 13.60 -1.05
C GLY A 57 10.44 13.32 -2.29
N ASN A 58 11.42 12.43 -2.18
CA ASN A 58 12.18 11.96 -3.32
C ASN A 58 11.36 10.92 -4.11
N ILE A 59 10.65 11.37 -5.14
CA ILE A 59 9.77 10.56 -5.98
C ILE A 59 10.18 10.66 -7.45
N PRO A 60 10.26 9.53 -8.19
CA PRO A 60 10.61 9.56 -9.60
C PRO A 60 9.51 10.21 -10.44
N LYS A 61 9.93 10.85 -11.54
CA LYS A 61 9.02 11.55 -12.45
C LYS A 61 8.45 10.59 -13.50
N GLN A 62 7.14 10.61 -13.70
CA GLN A 62 6.50 9.98 -14.87
C GLN A 62 6.49 10.93 -16.07
N GLY A 63 6.44 10.38 -17.28
CA GLY A 63 6.25 11.19 -18.47
C GLY A 63 6.35 10.42 -19.78
N PRO A 64 6.25 11.13 -20.91
CA PRO A 64 6.34 10.53 -22.24
C PRO A 64 7.62 9.71 -22.41
N GLY A 65 7.48 8.45 -22.84
CA GLY A 65 8.60 7.52 -23.01
C GLY A 65 9.13 6.87 -21.73
N CYS A 66 8.64 7.27 -20.54
CA CYS A 66 9.08 6.76 -19.25
C CYS A 66 7.88 6.58 -18.30
N GLY A 67 7.11 5.50 -18.51
CA GLY A 67 6.10 5.04 -17.54
C GLY A 67 4.89 5.95 -17.37
N GLU A 68 4.41 6.54 -18.47
CA GLU A 68 3.17 7.31 -18.52
C GLU A 68 1.97 6.55 -17.90
N GLY A 69 1.09 7.28 -17.21
CA GLY A 69 -0.09 6.73 -16.55
C GLY A 69 0.20 5.86 -15.31
N SER A 70 1.42 5.97 -14.75
CA SER A 70 1.85 5.15 -13.61
C SER A 70 1.82 5.90 -12.28
N CYS A 71 1.18 7.08 -12.19
CA CYS A 71 1.09 7.89 -10.96
C CYS A 71 0.68 7.08 -9.73
N GLY A 72 -0.33 6.22 -9.84
CA GLY A 72 -0.78 5.37 -8.74
C GLY A 72 0.31 4.39 -8.27
N ILE A 73 0.98 3.73 -9.21
CA ILE A 73 2.08 2.79 -8.93
C ILE A 73 3.29 3.51 -8.32
N ILE A 74 3.61 4.71 -8.82
CA ILE A 74 4.74 5.50 -8.33
C ILE A 74 4.46 6.04 -6.92
N ALA A 75 3.25 6.56 -6.69
CA ALA A 75 2.81 7.00 -5.37
C ALA A 75 2.82 5.82 -4.37
N HIS A 76 2.37 4.64 -4.80
CA HIS A 76 2.44 3.43 -3.99
C HIS A 76 3.89 3.03 -3.67
N ASN A 77 4.78 2.97 -4.67
CA ASN A 77 6.19 2.66 -4.47
C ASN A 77 6.90 3.67 -3.57
N PHE A 78 6.53 4.95 -3.63
CA PHE A 78 7.03 5.99 -2.71
C PHE A 78 6.69 5.66 -1.25
N ILE A 79 5.48 5.17 -0.99
CA ILE A 79 5.05 4.71 0.34
C ILE A 79 5.84 3.46 0.76
N GLU A 80 5.96 2.45 -0.13
CA GLU A 80 6.71 1.22 0.16
C GLU A 80 8.18 1.50 0.54
N ILE A 81 8.85 2.41 -0.18
CA ILE A 81 10.22 2.84 0.13
C ILE A 81 10.31 3.46 1.52
N ALA A 82 9.34 4.30 1.89
CA ALA A 82 9.34 4.99 3.18
C ALA A 82 9.08 4.05 4.36
N LEU A 83 8.29 3.00 4.14
CA LEU A 83 8.04 1.95 5.13
C LEU A 83 9.21 0.96 5.24
N GLY A 84 10.06 0.87 4.22
CA GLY A 84 11.13 -0.13 4.15
C GLY A 84 10.62 -1.57 4.04
N THR A 85 9.33 -1.75 3.75
CA THR A 85 8.65 -3.05 3.70
C THR A 85 8.66 -3.61 2.29
N HIS A 86 9.08 -4.86 2.14
CA HIS A 86 9.09 -5.56 0.85
C HIS A 86 7.82 -6.43 0.71
N ARG A 87 7.15 -6.40 -0.45
CA ARG A 87 6.12 -7.40 -0.78
C ARG A 87 6.78 -8.77 -0.87
N THR A 88 6.36 -9.73 -0.07
CA THR A 88 7.08 -10.98 0.29
C THR A 88 7.27 -12.01 -0.84
N HIS A 89 7.69 -11.62 -2.04
CA HIS A 89 7.90 -12.54 -3.17
C HIS A 89 9.34 -12.58 -3.71
N CYS A 90 10.25 -11.77 -3.17
CA CYS A 90 11.67 -11.86 -3.51
C CYS A 90 12.52 -11.46 -2.31
N ASN A 91 13.53 -12.27 -1.95
CA ASN A 91 14.58 -11.96 -0.98
C ASN A 91 15.47 -10.80 -1.46
N ALA A 92 14.92 -9.59 -1.59
CA ALA A 92 15.69 -8.39 -1.85
C ALA A 92 15.67 -7.51 -0.60
N ASP A 93 16.83 -7.35 0.03
CA ASP A 93 17.05 -6.58 1.27
C ASP A 93 16.68 -5.08 1.17
N LYS A 94 16.17 -4.61 0.02
CA LYS A 94 15.74 -3.23 -0.23
C LYS A 94 14.56 -3.18 -1.20
N VAL A 95 13.55 -2.37 -0.87
CA VAL A 95 12.47 -2.02 -1.80
C VAL A 95 13.07 -1.39 -3.05
N GLN A 96 12.78 -1.99 -4.21
CA GLN A 96 13.23 -1.47 -5.48
C GLN A 96 12.54 -0.14 -5.77
N ARG A 97 13.32 0.91 -6.07
CA ARG A 97 12.77 2.19 -6.49
C ARG A 97 12.22 2.09 -7.91
N TRP A 98 11.05 2.69 -8.11
CA TRP A 98 10.43 2.74 -9.42
C TRP A 98 11.33 3.46 -10.44
N SER A 99 11.31 2.95 -11.67
CA SER A 99 11.93 3.60 -12.82
C SER A 99 11.03 3.47 -14.05
N GLY A 100 11.09 4.46 -14.94
CA GLY A 100 10.26 4.47 -16.15
C GLY A 100 10.48 3.25 -17.05
N SER A 101 11.72 2.78 -17.17
CA SER A 101 12.09 1.60 -17.96
C SER A 101 11.51 0.30 -17.39
N GLN A 102 11.20 0.26 -16.09
CA GLN A 102 10.62 -0.89 -15.40
C GLN A 102 9.13 -0.71 -15.09
N SER A 103 8.52 0.37 -15.55
CA SER A 103 7.12 0.71 -15.27
C SER A 103 6.14 -0.44 -15.52
N ARG A 104 6.36 -1.23 -16.58
CA ARG A 104 5.58 -2.44 -16.85
C ARG A 104 5.73 -3.49 -15.75
N HIS A 105 6.95 -3.76 -15.30
CA HIS A 105 7.20 -4.77 -14.27
C HIS A 105 6.44 -4.42 -12.98
N PHE A 106 6.52 -3.17 -12.52
CA PHE A 106 5.78 -2.73 -11.33
C PHE A 106 4.25 -2.87 -11.48
N ARG A 107 3.69 -2.55 -12.67
CA ARG A 107 2.27 -2.77 -12.94
C ARG A 107 1.89 -4.25 -12.95
N ASP A 108 2.69 -5.08 -13.62
CA ASP A 108 2.43 -6.51 -13.75
C ASP A 108 2.48 -7.17 -12.36
N THR A 109 3.40 -6.77 -11.47
CA THR A 109 3.45 -7.21 -10.07
C THR A 109 2.21 -6.76 -9.30
N ALA A 110 1.82 -5.49 -9.37
CA ALA A 110 0.61 -5.01 -8.69
C ALA A 110 -0.66 -5.73 -9.16
N LEU A 111 -0.75 -6.01 -10.47
CA LEU A 111 -1.86 -6.77 -11.06
C LEU A 111 -1.85 -8.22 -10.59
N GLN A 112 -0.67 -8.86 -10.53
CA GLN A 112 -0.53 -10.21 -10.01
C GLN A 112 -1.04 -10.30 -8.57
N ASP A 113 -0.70 -9.33 -7.72
CA ASP A 113 -1.17 -9.30 -6.33
C ASP A 113 -2.70 -9.16 -6.26
N LEU A 114 -3.31 -8.29 -7.09
CA LEU A 114 -4.77 -8.16 -7.18
C LEU A 114 -5.44 -9.47 -7.61
N ILE A 115 -4.87 -10.16 -8.60
CA ILE A 115 -5.37 -11.46 -9.06
C ILE A 115 -5.27 -12.49 -7.93
N LEU A 116 -4.14 -12.52 -7.21
CA LEU A 116 -3.93 -13.43 -6.09
C LEU A 116 -4.92 -13.15 -4.95
N PHE A 117 -5.15 -11.88 -4.60
CA PHE A 117 -6.17 -11.52 -3.61
C PHE A 117 -7.56 -12.00 -4.02
N HIS A 118 -7.98 -11.69 -5.25
CA HIS A 118 -9.28 -12.08 -5.76
C HIS A 118 -9.45 -13.60 -5.77
N HIS A 119 -8.43 -14.33 -6.21
CA HIS A 119 -8.44 -15.78 -6.24
C HIS A 119 -8.54 -16.37 -4.83
N THR A 120 -7.68 -15.93 -3.90
CA THR A 120 -7.68 -16.40 -2.51
C THR A 120 -9.03 -16.15 -1.85
N ALA A 121 -9.60 -14.95 -2.02
CA ALA A 121 -10.92 -14.60 -1.50
C ALA A 121 -12.07 -15.43 -2.11
N SER A 122 -11.93 -15.86 -3.37
CA SER A 122 -12.99 -16.60 -4.07
C SER A 122 -12.92 -18.12 -3.86
N GLN A 123 -11.75 -18.67 -3.54
CA GLN A 123 -11.54 -20.12 -3.40
C GLN A 123 -11.36 -20.60 -1.96
N SER A 124 -11.12 -19.71 -1.01
CA SER A 124 -10.75 -20.09 0.35
C SER A 124 -11.88 -19.76 1.32
N ALA A 125 -12.30 -20.73 2.12
CA ALA A 125 -13.10 -20.45 3.31
C ALA A 125 -12.29 -19.55 4.25
N GLY A 126 -12.91 -18.49 4.79
CA GLY A 126 -12.25 -17.54 5.68
C GLY A 126 -12.73 -16.11 5.44
N ASP A 127 -11.98 -15.17 5.99
CA ASP A 127 -12.20 -13.73 5.86
C ASP A 127 -10.89 -13.02 5.45
N PHE A 128 -10.95 -11.71 5.35
CA PHE A 128 -9.81 -10.87 4.97
C PHE A 128 -8.56 -11.11 5.83
N ALA A 129 -8.72 -11.32 7.14
CA ALA A 129 -7.59 -11.56 8.04
C ALA A 129 -6.89 -12.89 7.73
N THR A 130 -7.63 -13.89 7.25
CA THR A 130 -7.03 -15.16 6.80
C THR A 130 -6.35 -15.05 5.44
N TRP A 131 -6.93 -14.28 4.51
CA TRP A 131 -6.47 -14.19 3.12
C TRP A 131 -5.23 -13.32 2.92
N THR A 132 -4.86 -12.56 3.94
CA THR A 132 -3.87 -11.50 3.84
C THR A 132 -2.83 -11.58 4.95
N LEU A 133 -1.66 -11.01 4.71
CA LEU A 133 -0.63 -10.79 5.73
C LEU A 133 -0.32 -9.28 5.77
N PRO A 134 -0.18 -8.67 6.95
CA PRO A 134 0.13 -7.24 7.03
C PRO A 134 1.51 -6.96 6.43
N VAL A 135 1.62 -5.90 5.63
CA VAL A 135 2.89 -5.47 5.02
C VAL A 135 3.79 -4.80 6.06
N VAL A 136 3.20 -4.10 7.04
CA VAL A 136 3.90 -3.54 8.20
C VAL A 136 3.64 -4.48 9.38
N PRO A 137 4.68 -5.14 9.93
CA PRO A 137 4.49 -5.97 11.12
C PRO A 137 4.03 -5.11 12.29
N ASP A 138 3.09 -5.65 13.06
CA ASP A 138 2.49 -4.97 14.21
C ASP A 138 3.59 -4.76 15.27
N THR A 139 4.20 -3.58 15.22
CA THR A 139 5.17 -3.14 16.22
C THR A 139 4.35 -2.64 17.40
N SER A 140 3.79 -3.59 18.15
CA SER A 140 3.18 -3.30 19.44
C SER A 140 4.15 -2.44 20.24
N MET A 141 3.76 -1.19 20.48
CA MET A 141 4.40 -0.38 21.49
C MET A 141 4.32 -1.18 22.79
N HIS A 142 5.48 -1.53 23.33
CA HIS A 142 5.59 -2.19 24.61
C HIS A 142 4.73 -1.48 25.66
N GLY A 143 3.66 -2.14 26.11
CA GLY A 143 3.04 -1.85 27.41
C GLY A 143 1.62 -1.30 27.42
N VAL A 144 0.93 -1.15 26.29
CA VAL A 144 -0.52 -0.92 26.32
C VAL A 144 -1.18 -1.87 25.34
N GLU A 145 -1.94 -2.83 25.86
CA GLU A 145 -2.96 -3.57 25.11
C GLU A 145 -4.06 -2.59 24.70
N VAL A 146 -3.73 -1.66 23.80
CA VAL A 146 -4.75 -1.17 22.89
C VAL A 146 -4.84 -2.29 21.89
N GLU A 147 -5.94 -3.02 21.94
CA GLU A 147 -6.44 -3.80 20.83
C GLU A 147 -6.56 -2.82 19.66
N VAL A 148 -5.45 -2.57 18.95
CA VAL A 148 -5.47 -1.85 17.69
C VAL A 148 -6.20 -2.82 16.80
N ASN A 149 -7.51 -2.66 16.78
CA ASN A 149 -8.38 -3.37 15.89
C ASN A 149 -7.80 -3.07 14.51
N THR A 150 -7.03 -4.01 13.97
CA THR A 150 -6.52 -3.96 12.59
C THR A 150 -7.67 -4.02 11.59
N SER A 151 -8.92 -4.03 12.08
CA SER A 151 -10.02 -3.29 11.48
C SER A 151 -9.56 -1.89 11.06
N MET A 152 -8.98 -1.83 9.87
CA MET A 152 -9.55 -1.04 8.79
C MET A 152 -10.05 0.29 9.33
N GLY A 153 -9.17 1.28 9.54
CA GLY A 153 -9.59 2.60 10.01
C GLY A 153 -10.66 3.26 9.13
N SER A 154 -10.94 2.68 7.96
CA SER A 154 -12.00 3.05 7.02
C SER A 154 -13.27 2.16 7.07
N GLY A 155 -13.26 1.02 7.76
CA GLY A 155 -14.29 -0.03 7.63
C GLY A 155 -14.25 -0.80 6.30
N PHE A 156 -13.24 -0.56 5.45
CA PHE A 156 -13.05 -1.23 4.16
C PHE A 156 -11.77 -2.09 4.12
N ASN A 157 -11.84 -3.21 3.38
CA ASN A 157 -10.74 -4.17 3.23
C ASN A 157 -9.67 -3.52 2.36
N ASP A 158 -8.73 -2.82 2.99
CA ASP A 158 -7.69 -2.08 2.28
C ASP A 158 -6.52 -2.99 1.94
N PHE A 159 -6.57 -3.61 0.77
CA PHE A 159 -5.54 -4.48 0.24
C PHE A 159 -4.19 -3.77 -0.01
N ASN A 160 -4.09 -2.43 0.13
CA ASN A 160 -2.83 -1.72 -0.02
C ASN A 160 -1.88 -1.89 1.19
N ASN A 161 -2.42 -2.26 2.36
CA ASN A 161 -1.62 -2.46 3.59
C ASN A 161 -1.27 -3.94 3.83
N PHE A 162 -1.66 -4.83 2.91
CA PHE A 162 -1.49 -6.25 3.06
C PHE A 162 -0.90 -6.88 1.80
N THR A 163 -0.35 -8.08 1.95
CA THR A 163 0.11 -8.96 0.86
C THR A 163 -0.74 -10.24 0.86
N PRO A 164 -1.00 -10.88 -0.30
CA PRO A 164 -1.79 -12.10 -0.32
C PRO A 164 -1.10 -13.22 0.48
N ASN A 165 -1.87 -13.96 1.29
CA ASN A 165 -1.38 -15.12 2.02
C ASN A 165 -1.33 -16.35 1.09
N VAL A 166 -0.19 -16.53 0.41
CA VAL A 166 0.02 -17.62 -0.56
C VAL A 166 0.10 -19.02 0.07
N SER A 167 0.22 -19.15 1.39
CA SER A 167 0.16 -20.46 2.05
C SER A 167 -1.20 -21.13 1.86
N ILE A 168 -2.27 -20.35 1.79
CA ILE A 168 -3.63 -20.84 1.48
C ILE A 168 -3.70 -21.31 0.00
N PHE A 169 -3.02 -20.60 -0.89
CA PHE A 169 -2.96 -20.93 -2.32
C PHE A 169 -2.30 -22.29 -2.58
N LEU A 170 -1.20 -22.59 -1.89
CA LEU A 170 -0.50 -23.89 -2.02
C LEU A 170 -1.35 -25.06 -1.51
N ILE A 171 -2.12 -24.85 -0.43
CA ILE A 171 -3.04 -25.86 0.12
C ILE A 171 -4.17 -26.15 -0.88
N ASN A 172 -4.78 -25.10 -1.45
CA ASN A 172 -5.89 -25.27 -2.40
C ASN A 172 -5.44 -25.82 -3.75
N LEU A 173 -4.24 -25.47 -4.24
CA LEU A 173 -3.68 -26.13 -5.43
C LEU A 173 -3.48 -27.63 -5.16
N GLN A 174 -2.85 -28.01 -4.05
CA GLN A 174 -2.69 -29.42 -3.71
C GLN A 174 -4.03 -30.17 -3.66
N LEU A 175 -5.07 -29.57 -3.07
CA LEU A 175 -6.40 -30.17 -3.00
C LEU A 175 -7.10 -30.27 -4.36
N SER A 176 -6.87 -29.31 -5.27
CA SER A 176 -7.44 -29.32 -6.63
C SER A 176 -6.79 -30.33 -7.59
N PHE A 177 -5.55 -30.78 -7.28
CA PHE A 177 -4.82 -31.80 -8.04
C PHE A 177 -4.87 -33.19 -7.41
N LEU A 178 -5.50 -33.36 -6.24
CA LEU A 178 -5.76 -34.69 -5.71
C LEU A 178 -6.91 -35.33 -6.50
N PRO A 179 -6.71 -36.51 -7.11
CA PRO A 179 -7.82 -37.25 -7.69
C PRO A 179 -8.85 -37.51 -6.60
N LYS A 180 -10.10 -37.14 -6.87
CA LYS A 180 -11.25 -37.50 -6.03
C LYS A 180 -11.36 -39.03 -6.06
N PHE A 181 -10.68 -39.70 -5.14
CA PHE A 181 -10.93 -41.12 -4.88
C PHE A 181 -12.26 -41.22 -4.13
N THR A 182 -13.33 -41.43 -4.89
CA THR A 182 -14.56 -41.98 -4.35
C THR A 182 -14.28 -43.47 -4.11
N ILE A 183 -14.28 -43.89 -2.85
CA ILE A 183 -14.36 -45.31 -2.50
C ILE A 183 -15.86 -45.61 -2.44
N GLU A 184 -16.35 -46.39 -3.40
CA GLU A 184 -17.63 -47.12 -3.29
C GLU A 184 -17.42 -48.43 -2.53
#